data_AF-A0A7Y6Z8E0-F1
#
_entry.id   AF-A0A7Y6Z8E0-F1
#
_cell.length_a   1.000
_cell.length_b   1.000
_cell.length_c   1.000
_cell.angle_alpha   90.00
_cell.angle_beta   90.00
_cell.angle_gamma   90.00
#
_symmetry.space_group_name_H-M   'P 1'
#
loop_
_entity.id
_entity.type
_entity.pdbx_description
1 polymer ?
#
loop_
_entity_poly.entity_id
_entity_poly.type
_entity_poly.pdbx_seq_one_letter_code
_entity_poly.pdbx_strand_id
1 'polypeptide(L)' 'MARPSAYIEPSRYSVFYFRICIPKPPRTSFPRPDIRRSLETKCRREAAIRSAAMLEQVQTLFASVE' A
#
# COMPACT_ATOMS: atom_id res chain seq x y z
N MET A 1 5.90 0.03 21.12
CA MET A 1 6.25 -0.35 19.73
C MET A 1 5.15 0.16 18.81
N ALA A 2 5.47 1.09 17.90
CA ALA A 2 4.47 1.67 17.00
C ALA A 2 3.92 0.54 16.09
N ARG A 3 2.60 0.29 16.16
CA ARG A 3 1.91 -0.64 15.26
C ARG A 3 2.40 -0.36 13.84
N PRO A 4 2.89 -1.37 13.09
CA PRO A 4 3.08 -1.19 11.66
C PRO A 4 1.73 -0.74 11.12
N SER A 5 1.65 0.48 10.60
CA SER A 5 0.43 0.96 9.96
C SER A 5 0.06 -0.07 8.92
N ALA A 6 -1.20 -0.53 8.89
CA ALA A 6 -1.64 -1.68 8.08
C ALA A 6 -1.20 -1.60 6.60
N TYR A 7 -0.95 -0.38 6.12
CA TYR A 7 -0.57 -0.07 4.75
C TYR A 7 0.91 0.27 4.52
N ILE A 8 1.75 0.43 5.55
CA ILE A 8 3.18 0.76 5.37
C ILE A 8 4.04 -0.37 5.89
N GLU A 9 4.86 -0.93 5.02
CA GLU A 9 5.79 -2.02 5.31
C GLU A 9 7.24 -1.56 5.10
N PRO A 10 8.12 -1.69 6.11
CA PRO A 10 9.54 -1.41 5.93
C PRO A 10 10.22 -2.55 5.15
N SER A 11 11.18 -2.21 4.30
CA SER A 11 12.06 -3.17 3.62
C SER A 11 13.42 -3.29 4.32
N ARG A 12 14.13 -4.37 4.00
CA ARG A 12 15.52 -4.60 4.41
C ARG A 12 16.48 -3.50 3.93
N TYR A 13 16.13 -2.78 2.87
CA TYR A 13 16.92 -1.68 2.31
C TYR A 13 16.56 -0.30 2.90
N SER A 14 15.85 -0.29 4.03
CA SER A 14 15.35 0.91 4.72
C SER A 14 14.36 1.75 3.90
N VAL A 15 13.85 1.23 2.78
CA VAL A 15 12.80 1.87 1.98
C VAL A 15 11.44 1.40 2.47
N PHE A 16 10.46 2.30 2.53
CA PHE A 16 9.09 1.94 2.86
C PHE A 16 8.30 1.53 1.62
N TYR A 17 7.41 0.57 1.79
CA TYR A 17 6.46 0.09 0.80
C TYR A 17 5.03 0.38 1.27
N PHE A 18 4.17 0.74 0.34
CA PHE A 18 2.73 0.76 0.49
C PHE A 18 2.16 -0.62 0.14
N ARG A 19 1.33 -1.17 1.01
CA ARG A 19 0.65 -2.45 0.82
C ARG A 19 -0.78 -2.20 0.34
N ILE A 20 -1.03 -2.53 -0.92
CA ILE A 20 -2.32 -2.39 -1.59
C ILE A 20 -3.08 -3.70 -1.41
N CYS A 21 -4.14 -3.69 -0.61
CA CYS A 21 -5.02 -4.86 -0.45
C CYS A 21 -5.96 -4.98 -1.66
N ILE A 22 -5.96 -6.13 -2.34
CA ILE A 22 -6.86 -6.38 -3.45
C ILE A 22 -8.24 -6.82 -2.92
N PRO A 23 -9.34 -6.15 -3.31
CA PRO A 23 -10.72 -6.55 -2.97
C PRO A 23 -11.00 -7.99 -3.38
N LYS A 24 -11.95 -8.67 -2.72
CA LYS A 24 -12.28 -10.09 -3.02
C LYS A 24 -12.76 -10.36 -4.46
N PRO A 25 -13.60 -9.52 -5.10
CA PRO A 25 -14.13 -9.81 -6.44
C PRO A 25 -13.05 -10.00 -7.53
N PRO A 26 -11.99 -9.18 -7.63
CA PRO A 26 -10.91 -9.38 -8.61
C PRO A 26 -9.86 -10.43 -8.24
N ARG A 27 -10.00 -11.18 -7.13
CA ARG A 27 -8.96 -12.14 -6.68
C ARG A 27 -8.74 -13.32 -7.60
N THR A 28 -9.71 -13.66 -8.45
CA THR A 28 -9.57 -14.74 -9.43
C THR A 28 -8.45 -14.49 -10.44
N SER A 29 -8.13 -13.22 -10.73
CA SER A 29 -7.07 -12.84 -11.67
C SER A 29 -5.70 -12.59 -11.01
N PHE A 30 -5.64 -12.53 -9.67
CA PHE A 30 -4.41 -12.21 -8.94
C PHE A 30 -4.04 -13.31 -7.95
N PRO A 31 -2.86 -13.95 -8.10
CA PRO A 31 -2.42 -15.01 -7.19
C PRO A 31 -2.06 -14.52 -5.78
N ARG A 32 -2.03 -13.20 -5.55
CA ARG A 32 -1.64 -12.58 -4.28
C ARG A 32 -2.74 -11.67 -3.74
N PRO A 33 -2.99 -11.67 -2.42
CA PRO A 33 -4.02 -10.83 -1.80
C PRO A 33 -3.61 -9.35 -1.69
N ASP A 34 -2.33 -9.05 -1.87
CA ASP A 34 -1.80 -7.70 -1.84
C ASP A 34 -0.68 -7.46 -2.86
N ILE A 35 -0.58 -6.21 -3.29
CA ILE A 35 0.50 -5.69 -4.12
C ILE A 35 1.32 -4.72 -3.27
N ARG A 36 2.65 -4.81 -3.41
CA ARG A 36 3.56 -3.87 -2.75
C ARG A 36 4.00 -2.81 -3.74
N ARG A 37 3.89 -1.54 -3.36
CA ARG A 37 4.44 -0.42 -4.12
C ARG A 37 5.50 0.30 -3.31
N SER A 38 6.67 0.52 -3.89
CA SER A 38 7.70 1.33 -3.22
C SER A 38 7.19 2.75 -3.00
N LEU A 39 7.39 3.27 -1.79
CA LEU A 39 7.19 4.69 -1.47
C LEU A 39 8.47 5.51 -1.73
N GLU A 40 9.57 4.87 -2.14
CA GLU A 40 10.84 5.50 -2.53
C GLU A 40 11.41 6.47 -1.49
N THR A 41 11.17 6.19 -0.21
CA THR A 41 11.68 7.00 0.88
C THR A 41 12.13 6.11 2.04
N LYS A 42 13.16 6.57 2.74
CA LYS A 42 13.64 5.99 4.00
C LYS A 42 13.11 6.74 5.23
N CYS A 43 12.42 7.86 5.02
CA CYS A 43 11.84 8.65 6.10
C CYS A 43 10.42 8.16 6.39
N ARG A 44 10.16 7.78 7.65
CA ARG A 44 8.84 7.28 8.08
C ARG A 44 7.74 8.32 7.90
N ARG A 45 8.04 9.60 8.17
CA ARG A 45 7.07 10.70 8.02
C ARG A 45 6.68 10.89 6.56
N GLU A 46 7.68 10.88 5.67
CA GLU A 46 7.45 10.99 4.24
C GLU A 46 6.70 9.77 3.69
N ALA A 47 7.02 8.57 4.19
CA ALA A 47 6.28 7.35 3.85
C ALA A 47 4.79 7.47 4.21
N ALA A 48 4.47 8.04 5.38
CA ALA A 48 3.09 8.26 5.79
C ALA A 48 2.36 9.21 4.83
N ILE A 49 2.98 10.33 4.46
CA ILE A 49 2.40 11.30 3.51
C ILE A 49 2.18 10.65 2.14
N ARG A 50 3.20 9.99 1.58
CA ARG A 50 3.10 9.32 0.27
C ARG A 50 2.08 8.19 0.29
N SER A 51 1.96 7.46 1.40
CA SER A 51 0.97 6.39 1.56
C SER A 51 -0.47 6.91 1.58
N ALA A 52 -0.72 8.09 2.14
CA ALA A 52 -2.04 8.70 2.14
C ALA A 52 -2.48 9.07 0.71
N ALA A 53 -1.58 9.66 -0.07
CA ALA A 53 -1.84 9.97 -1.48
C ALA A 53 -2.08 8.70 -2.32
N MET A 54 -1.30 7.64 -2.10
CA MET A 54 -1.55 6.35 -2.77
C MET A 54 -2.88 5.72 -2.35
N LEU A 55 -3.28 5.84 -1.09
CA LEU A 55 -4.54 5.30 -0.59
C LEU A 55 -5.73 5.92 -1.31
N GLU A 56 -5.74 7.24 -1.50
CA GLU A 56 -6.79 7.96 -2.23
C GLU A 56 -6.91 7.50 -3.69
N GLN A 57 -5.77 7.32 -4.37
CA GLN A 57 -5.74 6.79 -5.74
C GLN A 57 -6.30 5.37 -5.82
N VAL A 58 -5.90 4.51 -4.89
CA VAL A 58 -6.36 3.12 -4.81
C VAL A 58 -7.86 3.04 -4.48
N GLN A 59 -8.33 3.87 -3.55
CA GLN A 59 -9.76 3.96 -3.23
C GLN A 59 -10.58 4.40 -4.43
N THR A 60 -10.14 5.44 -5.15
CA THR A 60 -10.79 5.90 -6.38
C THR A 60 -10.80 4.80 -7.45
N LEU A 61 -9.69 4.10 -7.64
CA LEU A 61 -9.58 3.01 -8.60
C LEU A 61 -10.52 1.86 -8.26
N PHE A 62 -10.58 1.42 -6.99
CA PHE A 62 -11.47 0.32 -6.61
C PHE A 62 -12.94 0.73 -6.53
N ALA A 63 -13.28 1.97 -6.20
CA ALA A 63 -14.65 2.47 -6.24
C ALA A 63 -15.23 2.47 -7.67
N SER A 64 -14.39 2.57 -8.70
CA SER A 64 -14.82 2.49 -10.10
C SER A 64 -15.05 1.06 -10.61
N VAL A 65 -14.69 0.05 -9.82
CA VAL A 65 -14.74 -1.38 -10.20
C VAL A 65 -15.91 -2.11 -9.50
N GLU A 66 -16.57 -1.47 -8.53
CA GLU A 66 -17.84 -1.93 -7.91
C GLU A 66 -19.05 -1.52 -8.76
#